data_AF-A0A7V7DW33-F1
#
_entry.id   AF-A0A7V7DW33-F1
#
_cell.length_a   1.000
_cell.length_b   1.000
_cell.length_c   1.000
_cell.angle_alpha   90.00
_cell.angle_beta   90.00
_cell.angle_gamma   90.00
#
_symmetry.space_group_name_H-M   'P 1'
#
loop_
_entity.id
_entity.type
_entity.pdbx_description
1 polymer ?
#
loop_
_entity_poly.entity_id
_entity_poly.type
_entity_poly.pdbx_seq_one_letter_code
_entity_poly.pdbx_strand_id
1 'polypeptide(L)'
;MSKFRYSVMLAGLGLIILLILVSIYGAFVGAERAQKFVNTLPLTVYWLAFVLILIAGLVVFRRLVRVPSLSLIHVGCILILAGAMWGSDAGHKLQSRFFGIDKIRTGRMAIYEGESENLVALEGGEHVKELPFSIKLQDFRLEHYKPEYLRVQTGEGEGWKVPVEVGTEFSLGEDFGTVTILRRFENFQIRIEGEERIITDEPGAGYNPALEVQIKSPEGNEETRYVFERYPGHTHAEDKFLLRYQRVVSDYISELQIIKDGKVAAEKNIEVNHPLYFGGYHFYQDSYDAEAGQYTVLMVASDTGLGLVYAGYAMLCAGIFWQLWVRSAFAKMKLKSK
;
A
#
# COMPACT_ATOMS: atom_id res chain seq x y z
N MET A 1 -47.37 16.55 -12.08
CA MET A 1 -46.21 15.88 -12.74
C MET A 1 -46.78 14.97 -13.83
N SER A 2 -46.21 14.89 -15.04
CA SER A 2 -46.75 13.98 -16.07
C SER A 2 -46.56 12.52 -15.66
N LYS A 3 -47.43 11.61 -16.14
CA LYS A 3 -47.29 10.16 -15.88
C LYS A 3 -45.89 9.66 -16.24
N PHE A 4 -45.36 10.09 -17.38
CA PHE A 4 -44.00 9.77 -17.81
C PHE A 4 -42.92 10.25 -16.83
N ARG A 5 -42.95 11.51 -16.39
CA ARG A 5 -42.01 12.05 -15.40
C ARG A 5 -42.07 11.28 -14.08
N TYR A 6 -43.29 10.96 -13.64
CA TYR A 6 -43.51 10.18 -12.43
C TYR A 6 -42.90 8.77 -12.54
N SER A 7 -43.11 8.08 -13.67
CA SER A 7 -42.51 6.77 -13.92
C SER A 7 -40.98 6.79 -13.91
N VAL A 8 -40.35 7.78 -14.55
CA VAL A 8 -38.88 7.95 -14.54
C VAL A 8 -38.37 8.14 -13.10
N MET A 9 -39.05 8.98 -12.31
CA MET A 9 -38.70 9.21 -10.92
C MET A 9 -38.84 7.94 -10.06
N LEU A 10 -39.94 7.20 -10.22
CA LEU A 10 -40.17 5.96 -9.46
C LEU A 10 -39.16 4.88 -9.82
N ALA A 11 -38.84 4.72 -11.11
CA ALA A 11 -37.81 3.80 -11.58
C ALA A 11 -36.43 4.17 -11.01
N GLY A 12 -36.07 5.46 -11.03
CA GLY A 12 -34.82 5.93 -10.43
C GLY A 12 -34.75 5.64 -8.93
N LEU A 13 -35.83 5.89 -8.19
CA LEU A 13 -35.90 5.59 -6.76
C LEU A 13 -35.76 4.08 -6.50
N GLY A 14 -36.45 3.24 -7.28
CA GLY A 14 -36.34 1.79 -7.17
C GLY A 14 -34.91 1.29 -7.39
N LEU A 15 -34.22 1.83 -8.40
CA LEU A 15 -32.81 1.50 -8.66
C LEU A 15 -31.87 1.96 -7.53
N ILE A 16 -32.14 3.11 -6.90
CA ILE A 16 -31.38 3.56 -5.73
C ILE A 16 -31.62 2.67 -4.51
N ILE A 17 -32.87 2.25 -4.26
CA ILE A 17 -33.17 1.32 -3.15
C ILE A 17 -32.44 -0.01 -3.38
N LEU A 18 -32.46 -0.52 -4.62
CA LEU A 18 -31.70 -1.71 -4.98
C LEU A 18 -30.19 -1.51 -4.80
N LEU A 19 -29.65 -0.33 -5.15
CA LEU A 19 -28.24 0.01 -4.92
C LEU A 19 -27.87 -0.14 -3.44
N ILE A 20 -28.71 0.38 -2.55
CA ILE A 20 -28.49 0.34 -1.11
C ILE A 20 -28.46 -1.12 -0.63
N LEU A 21 -29.43 -1.94 -1.03
CA LEU A 21 -29.49 -3.35 -0.65
C LEU A 21 -28.27 -4.14 -1.16
N VAL A 22 -27.89 -3.92 -2.42
CA VAL A 22 -26.70 -4.54 -3.04
C VAL A 22 -25.42 -4.10 -2.33
N SER A 23 -25.32 -2.83 -1.96
CA SER A 23 -24.15 -2.28 -1.26
C SER A 23 -24.03 -2.84 0.15
N ILE A 24 -25.15 -2.93 0.88
CA ILE A 24 -25.21 -3.57 2.20
C ILE A 24 -24.75 -5.02 2.09
N TYR A 25 -25.31 -5.79 1.16
CA TYR A 25 -24.89 -7.17 0.95
C TYR A 25 -23.38 -7.28 0.64
N GLY A 26 -22.87 -6.45 -0.26
CA GLY A 26 -21.45 -6.41 -0.62
C GLY A 26 -20.53 -6.16 0.58
N ALA A 27 -20.95 -5.30 1.51
CA ALA A 27 -20.19 -5.00 2.72
C ALA A 27 -20.03 -6.21 3.66
N PHE A 28 -20.96 -7.17 3.66
CA PHE A 28 -20.92 -8.34 4.54
C PHE A 28 -20.17 -9.54 3.97
N VAL A 29 -19.98 -9.60 2.65
CA VAL A 29 -19.47 -10.82 1.98
C VAL A 29 -17.95 -10.75 1.70
N GLY A 30 -17.33 -9.59 1.96
CA GLY A 30 -15.89 -9.36 1.77
C GLY A 30 -15.54 -8.91 0.36
N ALA A 31 -14.39 -8.24 0.21
CA ALA A 31 -14.02 -7.51 -1.01
C ALA A 31 -13.94 -8.40 -2.26
N GLU A 32 -13.29 -9.56 -2.18
CA GLU A 32 -13.08 -10.44 -3.34
C GLU A 32 -14.41 -11.01 -3.88
N ARG A 33 -15.27 -11.48 -2.97
CA ARG A 33 -16.59 -12.01 -3.34
C ARG A 33 -17.53 -10.90 -3.81
N ALA A 34 -17.48 -9.73 -3.18
CA ALA A 34 -18.24 -8.56 -3.62
C ALA A 34 -17.82 -8.15 -5.05
N GLN A 35 -16.52 -8.10 -5.34
CA GLN A 35 -16.00 -7.83 -6.68
C GLN A 35 -16.52 -8.84 -7.71
N LYS A 36 -16.47 -10.15 -7.41
CA LYS A 36 -17.04 -11.18 -8.28
C LYS A 36 -18.55 -10.97 -8.50
N PHE A 37 -19.29 -10.65 -7.45
CA PHE A 37 -20.74 -10.42 -7.51
C PHE A 37 -21.13 -9.21 -8.36
N VAL A 38 -20.48 -8.05 -8.17
CA VAL A 38 -20.82 -6.82 -8.91
C VAL A 38 -20.46 -6.87 -10.40
N ASN A 39 -19.56 -7.79 -10.79
CA ASN A 39 -19.18 -8.04 -12.18
C ASN A 39 -19.99 -9.17 -12.85
N THR A 40 -21.03 -9.69 -12.20
CA THR A 40 -21.95 -10.66 -12.82
C THR A 40 -22.82 -10.00 -13.90
N LEU A 41 -23.37 -10.81 -14.82
CA LEU A 41 -24.23 -10.31 -15.90
C LEU A 41 -25.46 -9.52 -15.38
N PRO A 42 -26.21 -9.99 -14.37
CA PRO A 42 -27.35 -9.23 -13.84
C PRO A 42 -26.96 -7.86 -13.29
N LEU A 43 -25.85 -7.78 -12.53
CA LEU A 43 -25.36 -6.52 -11.98
C LEU A 43 -24.83 -5.60 -13.08
N THR A 44 -24.18 -6.14 -14.12
CA THR A 44 -23.78 -5.38 -15.31
C THR A 44 -24.97 -4.71 -15.99
N VAL A 45 -26.08 -5.46 -16.19
CA VAL A 45 -27.33 -4.91 -16.74
C VAL A 45 -27.90 -3.84 -15.82
N TYR A 46 -27.87 -4.06 -14.51
CA TYR A 46 -28.29 -3.08 -13.52
C TYR A 46 -27.48 -1.78 -13.59
N TRP A 47 -26.14 -1.84 -13.68
CA TRP A 47 -25.28 -0.65 -13.80
C TRP A 47 -25.59 0.16 -15.06
N LEU A 48 -25.80 -0.53 -16.20
CA LEU A 48 -26.21 0.11 -17.45
C LEU A 48 -27.57 0.80 -17.30
N ALA A 49 -28.57 0.10 -16.75
CA ALA A 49 -29.89 0.68 -16.50
C ALA A 49 -29.80 1.88 -15.54
N PHE A 50 -28.93 1.82 -14.54
CA PHE A 50 -28.74 2.88 -13.56
C PHE A 50 -28.13 4.14 -14.19
N VAL A 51 -27.08 4.00 -15.01
CA VAL A 51 -26.51 5.12 -15.79
C VAL A 51 -27.56 5.72 -16.73
N LEU A 52 -28.30 4.87 -17.45
CA LEU A 52 -29.33 5.32 -18.38
C LEU A 52 -30.45 6.10 -17.68
N ILE A 53 -30.88 5.69 -16.47
CA ILE A 53 -31.91 6.42 -15.74
C ILE A 53 -31.42 7.78 -15.23
N LEU A 54 -30.14 7.90 -14.88
CA LEU A 54 -29.54 9.17 -14.45
C LEU A 54 -29.46 10.15 -15.63
N ILE A 55 -29.04 9.65 -16.80
CA ILE A 55 -29.02 10.44 -18.06
C ILE A 55 -30.45 10.85 -18.44
N ALA A 56 -31.40 9.92 -18.42
CA ALA A 56 -32.81 10.22 -18.68
C ALA A 56 -33.35 11.27 -17.69
N GLY A 57 -32.94 11.20 -16.42
CA GLY A 57 -33.25 12.19 -15.39
C GLY A 57 -32.83 13.60 -15.80
N LEU A 58 -31.59 13.79 -16.28
CA LEU A 58 -31.08 15.09 -16.75
C LEU A 58 -31.92 15.67 -17.90
N VAL A 59 -32.35 14.82 -18.83
CA VAL A 59 -33.16 15.23 -20.00
C VAL A 59 -34.59 15.58 -19.57
N VAL A 60 -35.21 14.73 -18.76
CA VAL A 60 -36.63 14.82 -18.39
C VAL A 60 -36.89 15.94 -17.37
N PHE A 61 -35.95 16.14 -16.45
CA PHE A 61 -36.03 17.14 -15.39
C PHE A 61 -35.03 18.27 -15.63
N ARG A 62 -35.41 19.23 -16.47
CA ARG A 62 -34.58 20.43 -16.79
C ARG A 62 -34.05 21.17 -15.56
N ARG A 63 -34.71 21.06 -14.40
CA ARG A 63 -34.23 21.62 -13.13
C ARG A 63 -32.88 21.03 -12.71
N LEU A 64 -32.62 19.74 -12.97
CA LEU A 64 -31.36 19.09 -12.64
C LEU A 64 -30.19 19.74 -13.38
N VAL A 65 -30.39 20.12 -14.65
CA VAL A 65 -29.36 20.79 -15.45
C VAL A 65 -29.25 22.29 -15.12
N ARG A 66 -30.39 22.97 -14.90
CA ARG A 66 -30.41 24.42 -14.66
C ARG A 66 -29.91 24.85 -13.28
N VAL A 67 -29.98 23.97 -12.29
CA VAL A 67 -29.50 24.27 -10.94
C VAL A 67 -28.09 23.69 -10.79
N PRO A 68 -27.04 24.53 -10.65
CA PRO A 68 -25.65 24.06 -10.66
C PRO A 68 -25.35 22.93 -9.67
N SER A 69 -25.82 23.04 -8.41
CA SER A 69 -25.62 21.97 -7.42
C SER A 69 -26.22 20.63 -7.85
N LEU A 70 -27.45 20.64 -8.37
CA LEU A 70 -28.12 19.42 -8.81
C LEU A 70 -27.42 18.82 -10.03
N SER A 71 -26.95 19.67 -10.94
CA SER A 71 -26.21 19.23 -12.14
C SER A 71 -24.90 18.56 -11.73
N LEU A 72 -24.14 19.20 -10.84
CA LEU A 72 -22.87 18.69 -10.34
C LEU A 72 -23.04 17.32 -9.66
N ILE A 73 -24.07 17.15 -8.83
CA ILE A 73 -24.35 15.87 -8.16
C ILE A 73 -24.67 14.77 -9.19
N HIS A 74 -25.59 15.02 -10.14
CA HIS A 74 -26.04 13.96 -11.05
C HIS A 74 -25.02 13.62 -12.14
N VAL A 75 -24.36 14.64 -12.72
CA VAL A 75 -23.26 14.41 -13.67
C VAL A 75 -22.09 13.74 -12.96
N GLY A 76 -21.79 14.13 -11.71
CA GLY A 76 -20.78 13.46 -10.88
C GLY A 76 -21.06 11.97 -10.72
N CYS A 77 -22.30 11.59 -10.36
CA CYS A 77 -22.70 10.18 -10.27
C CYS A 77 -22.53 9.43 -11.60
N ILE A 78 -22.89 10.05 -12.73
CA ILE A 78 -22.72 9.44 -14.06
C ILE A 78 -21.24 9.22 -14.36
N LEU A 79 -20.37 10.18 -14.07
CA LEU A 79 -18.92 10.05 -14.29
C LEU A 79 -18.28 8.96 -13.41
N ILE A 80 -18.70 8.86 -12.14
CA ILE A 80 -18.24 7.78 -11.24
C ILE A 80 -18.59 6.41 -11.84
N LEU A 81 -19.85 6.21 -12.21
CA LEU A 81 -20.31 4.93 -12.77
C LEU A 81 -19.65 4.64 -14.12
N ALA A 82 -19.58 5.62 -15.02
CA ALA A 82 -18.94 5.46 -16.32
C ALA A 82 -17.46 5.14 -16.18
N GLY A 83 -16.74 5.82 -15.27
CA GLY A 83 -15.34 5.55 -14.97
C GLY A 83 -15.12 4.15 -14.41
N ALA A 84 -15.91 3.74 -13.42
CA ALA A 84 -15.84 2.41 -12.84
C ALA A 84 -16.13 1.31 -13.88
N MET A 85 -17.14 1.51 -14.73
CA MET A 85 -17.44 0.58 -15.83
C MET A 85 -16.32 0.52 -16.87
N TRP A 86 -15.71 1.66 -17.19
CA TRP A 86 -14.59 1.74 -18.14
C TRP A 86 -13.32 1.05 -17.62
N GLY A 87 -13.05 1.12 -16.30
CA GLY A 87 -11.94 0.42 -15.65
C GLY A 87 -12.19 -1.06 -15.32
N SER A 88 -13.41 -1.56 -15.51
CA SER A 88 -13.76 -2.98 -15.25
C SER A 88 -13.13 -3.94 -16.27
N ASP A 89 -13.16 -5.25 -15.99
CA ASP A 89 -12.74 -6.29 -16.94
C ASP A 89 -13.48 -6.19 -18.28
N ALA A 90 -14.79 -5.92 -18.24
CA ALA A 90 -15.59 -5.72 -19.44
C ALA A 90 -15.17 -4.44 -20.19
N GLY A 91 -14.85 -3.37 -19.45
CA GLY A 91 -14.34 -2.11 -20.00
C GLY A 91 -13.00 -2.29 -20.72
N HIS A 92 -12.05 -3.01 -20.12
CA HIS A 92 -10.77 -3.35 -20.74
C HIS A 92 -10.95 -4.22 -21.99
N LYS A 93 -11.84 -5.23 -21.96
CA LYS A 93 -12.17 -6.05 -23.14
C LYS A 93 -12.77 -5.21 -24.27
N LEU A 94 -13.63 -4.25 -23.94
CA LEU A 94 -14.22 -3.32 -24.90
C LEU A 94 -13.15 -2.44 -25.54
N GLN A 95 -12.23 -1.91 -24.73
CA GLN A 95 -11.09 -1.11 -25.18
C GLN A 95 -10.19 -1.86 -26.15
N SER A 96 -9.82 -3.10 -25.81
CA SER A 96 -9.04 -3.97 -26.67
C SER A 96 -9.78 -4.24 -28.00
N ARG A 97 -11.07 -4.60 -27.94
CA ARG A 97 -11.86 -4.94 -29.14
C ARG A 97 -12.09 -3.76 -30.09
N PHE A 98 -12.41 -2.58 -29.57
CA PHE A 98 -12.84 -1.44 -30.39
C PHE A 98 -11.73 -0.43 -30.68
N PHE A 99 -10.71 -0.34 -29.81
CA PHE A 99 -9.64 0.64 -29.92
C PHE A 99 -8.25 0.01 -30.00
N GLY A 100 -8.14 -1.33 -29.91
CA GLY A 100 -6.85 -2.02 -29.90
C GLY A 100 -6.02 -1.75 -28.65
N ILE A 101 -6.62 -1.19 -27.59
CA ILE A 101 -5.91 -0.83 -26.35
C ILE A 101 -5.94 -2.04 -25.42
N ASP A 102 -4.84 -2.79 -25.37
CA ASP A 102 -4.71 -4.01 -24.57
C ASP A 102 -3.90 -3.79 -23.27
N LYS A 103 -4.38 -2.83 -22.47
CA LYS A 103 -3.72 -2.44 -21.22
C LYS A 103 -3.90 -3.50 -20.12
N ILE A 104 -2.86 -3.77 -19.34
CA ILE A 104 -2.92 -4.67 -18.17
C ILE A 104 -3.87 -4.07 -17.14
N ARG A 105 -4.90 -4.80 -16.70
CA ARG A 105 -5.82 -4.27 -15.66
C ARG A 105 -5.13 -4.27 -14.30
N THR A 106 -4.70 -5.45 -13.87
CA THR A 106 -3.99 -5.69 -12.62
C THR A 106 -3.06 -6.89 -12.78
N GLY A 107 -1.96 -6.92 -12.03
CA GLY A 107 -1.02 -8.03 -12.01
C GLY A 107 0.12 -7.77 -11.03
N ARG A 108 1.08 -8.69 -10.98
CA ARG A 108 2.28 -8.59 -10.13
C ARG A 108 3.53 -8.78 -10.96
N MET A 109 4.59 -8.08 -10.61
CA MET A 109 5.92 -8.27 -11.17
C MET A 109 6.94 -8.35 -10.04
N ALA A 110 7.92 -9.25 -10.16
CA ALA A 110 9.04 -9.34 -9.25
C ALA A 110 10.28 -8.79 -9.97
N ILE A 111 11.07 -7.96 -9.29
CA ILE A 111 12.26 -7.33 -9.86
C ILE A 111 13.41 -7.57 -8.90
N TYR A 112 14.46 -8.25 -9.36
CA TYR A 112 15.69 -8.44 -8.60
C TYR A 112 16.56 -7.19 -8.67
N GLU A 113 17.33 -6.96 -7.60
CA GLU A 113 18.23 -5.82 -7.50
C GLU A 113 19.28 -5.84 -8.63
N GLY A 114 19.47 -4.69 -9.28
CA GLY A 114 20.32 -4.55 -10.46
C GLY A 114 19.66 -4.97 -11.78
N GLU A 115 18.54 -5.71 -11.73
CA GLU A 115 17.84 -6.22 -12.92
C GLU A 115 16.72 -5.29 -13.39
N SER A 116 16.33 -5.44 -14.66
CA SER A 116 15.22 -4.73 -15.28
C SER A 116 14.15 -5.73 -15.72
N GLU A 117 12.90 -5.43 -15.40
CA GLU A 117 11.77 -6.29 -15.72
C GLU A 117 10.67 -5.49 -16.43
N ASN A 118 9.96 -6.12 -17.35
CA ASN A 118 8.76 -5.55 -17.99
C ASN A 118 7.59 -6.54 -18.06
N LEU A 119 7.79 -7.79 -17.62
CA LEU A 119 6.75 -8.80 -17.57
C LEU A 119 5.93 -8.69 -16.29
N VAL A 120 4.62 -8.75 -16.47
CA VAL A 120 3.63 -8.70 -15.39
C VAL A 120 2.81 -9.98 -15.43
N ALA A 121 2.87 -10.75 -14.35
CA ALA A 121 2.02 -11.92 -14.14
C ALA A 121 0.59 -11.47 -13.79
N LEU A 122 -0.40 -11.91 -14.58
CA LEU A 122 -1.80 -11.60 -14.37
C LEU A 122 -2.40 -12.40 -13.20
N GLU A 123 -3.55 -11.97 -12.68
CA GLU A 123 -4.33 -12.73 -11.71
C GLU A 123 -4.60 -14.16 -12.23
N GLY A 124 -4.16 -15.17 -11.47
CA GLY A 124 -4.22 -16.59 -11.86
C GLY A 124 -2.88 -17.20 -12.32
N GLY A 125 -1.83 -16.39 -12.51
CA GLY A 125 -0.43 -16.85 -12.67
C GLY A 125 -0.07 -17.51 -14.00
N GLU A 126 -1.05 -17.99 -14.77
CA GLU A 126 -0.80 -18.71 -16.04
C GLU A 126 -0.45 -17.79 -17.22
N HIS A 127 -0.72 -16.50 -17.12
CA HIS A 127 -0.55 -15.56 -18.23
C HIS A 127 0.30 -14.36 -17.80
N VAL A 128 1.26 -14.00 -18.65
CA VAL A 128 2.09 -12.79 -18.50
C VAL A 128 1.78 -11.79 -19.61
N LYS A 129 1.96 -10.50 -19.32
CA LYS A 129 1.89 -9.41 -20.29
C LYS A 129 3.04 -8.43 -20.09
N GLU A 130 3.48 -7.83 -21.18
CA GLU A 130 4.55 -6.85 -21.17
C GLU A 130 4.03 -5.42 -20.97
N LEU A 131 4.75 -4.66 -20.15
CA LEU A 131 4.63 -3.21 -20.08
C LEU A 131 5.33 -2.56 -21.28
N PRO A 132 4.86 -1.38 -21.74
CA PRO A 132 5.49 -0.63 -22.82
C PRO A 132 6.79 0.11 -22.39
N PHE A 133 7.35 -0.26 -21.24
CA PHE A 133 8.58 0.25 -20.64
C PHE A 133 9.08 -0.80 -19.63
N SER A 134 10.36 -0.76 -19.30
CA SER A 134 10.96 -1.62 -18.27
C SER A 134 11.11 -0.85 -16.96
N ILE A 135 11.12 -1.58 -15.85
CA ILE A 135 11.40 -1.05 -14.53
C ILE A 135 12.63 -1.76 -13.99
N LYS A 136 13.62 -0.99 -13.59
CA LYS A 136 14.85 -1.48 -12.97
C LYS A 136 14.82 -1.22 -11.47
N LEU A 137 15.15 -2.22 -10.67
CA LEU A 137 15.44 -2.05 -9.25
C LEU A 137 16.92 -1.69 -9.10
N GLN A 138 17.22 -0.50 -8.60
CA GLN A 138 18.59 -0.09 -8.29
C GLN A 138 19.04 -0.66 -6.95
N ASP A 139 18.19 -0.48 -5.94
CA ASP A 139 18.46 -0.82 -4.55
C ASP A 139 17.13 -1.11 -3.85
N PHE A 140 17.15 -2.10 -2.95
CA PHE A 140 16.06 -2.34 -2.01
C PHE A 140 16.61 -2.28 -0.58
N ARG A 141 16.04 -1.40 0.24
CA ARG A 141 16.51 -1.19 1.61
C ARG A 141 15.38 -1.10 2.61
N LEU A 142 15.72 -1.50 3.84
CA LEU A 142 14.86 -1.42 5.02
C LEU A 142 15.36 -0.28 5.92
N GLU A 143 14.50 0.70 6.18
CA GLU A 143 14.77 1.69 7.21
C GLU A 143 14.18 1.24 8.54
N HIS A 144 14.82 1.62 9.64
CA HIS A 144 14.44 1.16 10.98
C HIS A 144 14.24 2.35 11.92
N TYR A 145 13.23 2.27 12.79
CA TYR A 145 13.03 3.26 13.84
C TYR A 145 14.24 3.34 14.77
N LYS A 146 14.60 4.58 15.12
CA LYS A 146 15.60 4.88 16.15
C LYS A 146 14.91 5.38 17.43
N PRO A 147 15.47 5.06 18.62
CA PRO A 147 16.63 4.21 18.84
C PRO A 147 16.31 2.70 18.68
N GLU A 148 17.33 1.92 18.36
CA GLU A 148 17.26 0.45 18.37
C GLU A 148 17.34 -0.08 19.80
N TYR A 149 16.92 -1.33 20.04
CA TYR A 149 16.92 -1.89 21.39
C TYR A 149 17.44 -3.33 21.46
N LEU A 150 18.21 -3.59 22.51
CA LEU A 150 18.49 -4.91 23.04
C LEU A 150 17.46 -5.23 24.12
N ARG A 151 16.67 -6.30 23.91
CA ARG A 151 15.83 -6.87 24.96
C ARG A 151 16.65 -7.87 25.75
N VAL A 152 16.71 -7.66 27.06
CA VAL A 152 17.31 -8.59 28.02
C VAL A 152 16.18 -9.17 28.85
N GLN A 153 16.07 -10.49 28.95
CA GLN A 153 15.03 -11.14 29.76
C GLN A 153 15.63 -12.25 30.62
N THR A 154 15.14 -12.41 31.85
CA THR A 154 15.44 -13.59 32.66
C THR A 154 14.48 -14.73 32.32
N GLY A 155 14.85 -15.96 32.70
CA GLY A 155 13.93 -17.11 32.62
C GLY A 155 12.68 -16.96 33.50
N GLU A 156 12.72 -16.09 34.51
CA GLU A 156 11.64 -15.84 35.47
C GLU A 156 10.66 -14.74 35.02
N GLY A 157 10.92 -14.09 33.88
CA GLY A 157 10.00 -13.15 33.24
C GLY A 157 10.31 -11.67 33.48
N GLU A 158 11.36 -11.34 34.22
CA GLU A 158 11.88 -9.97 34.29
C GLU A 158 12.55 -9.58 32.98
N GLY A 159 12.45 -8.30 32.61
CA GLY A 159 13.02 -7.87 31.36
C GLY A 159 13.30 -6.38 31.27
N TRP A 160 14.35 -6.06 30.52
CA TRP A 160 14.85 -4.73 30.28
C TRP A 160 14.89 -4.45 28.78
N LYS A 161 14.67 -3.18 28.44
CA LYS A 161 14.76 -2.66 27.09
C LYS A 161 15.91 -1.66 27.05
N VAL A 162 17.08 -2.14 26.62
CA VAL A 162 18.32 -1.36 26.62
C VAL A 162 18.48 -0.67 25.27
N PRO A 163 18.57 0.67 25.20
CA PRO A 163 18.83 1.36 23.94
C PRO A 163 20.22 0.99 23.42
N VAL A 164 20.34 0.81 22.11
CA VAL A 164 21.63 0.45 21.49
C VAL A 164 22.52 1.69 21.39
N GLU A 165 23.31 1.92 22.44
CA GLU A 165 24.31 2.97 22.54
C GLU A 165 25.67 2.34 22.86
N VAL A 166 26.61 2.40 21.90
CA VAL A 166 27.92 1.76 22.04
C VAL A 166 28.73 2.44 23.14
N GLY A 167 29.25 1.65 24.07
CA GLY A 167 30.08 2.10 25.19
C GLY A 167 29.30 2.54 26.43
N THR A 168 27.97 2.54 26.40
CA THR A 168 27.15 2.87 27.57
C THR A 168 26.88 1.62 28.41
N GLU A 169 27.22 1.68 29.70
CA GLU A 169 26.87 0.64 30.68
C GLU A 169 25.46 0.87 31.22
N PHE A 170 24.63 -0.16 31.17
CA PHE A 170 23.24 -0.13 31.63
C PHE A 170 23.04 -1.07 32.81
N SER A 171 22.45 -0.58 33.90
CA SER A 171 22.16 -1.40 35.08
C SER A 171 20.91 -2.25 34.88
N LEU A 172 21.02 -3.54 35.20
CA LEU A 172 19.90 -4.48 35.24
C LEU A 172 19.33 -4.62 36.67
N GLY A 173 19.81 -3.82 37.63
CA GLY A 173 19.46 -3.92 39.05
C GLY A 173 20.57 -4.60 39.88
N GLU A 174 20.46 -4.49 41.21
CA GLU A 174 21.48 -4.97 42.14
C GLU A 174 21.71 -6.49 42.04
N ASP A 175 20.65 -7.26 41.75
CA ASP A 175 20.68 -8.72 41.68
C ASP A 175 21.12 -9.29 40.31
N PHE A 176 21.21 -8.41 39.29
CA PHE A 176 21.42 -8.81 37.89
C PHE A 176 22.68 -8.23 37.27
N GLY A 177 23.25 -7.17 37.85
CA GLY A 177 24.50 -6.57 37.41
C GLY A 177 24.29 -5.55 36.28
N THR A 178 25.20 -5.52 35.30
CA THR A 178 25.18 -4.54 34.21
C THR A 178 25.34 -5.20 32.84
N VAL A 179 24.91 -4.46 31.82
CA VAL A 179 25.09 -4.83 30.41
C VAL A 179 25.67 -3.64 29.65
N THR A 180 26.70 -3.89 28.84
CA THR A 180 27.39 -2.88 28.05
C THR A 180 27.45 -3.34 26.59
N ILE A 181 27.05 -2.48 25.67
CA ILE A 181 27.14 -2.76 24.23
C ILE A 181 28.52 -2.31 23.76
N LEU A 182 29.41 -3.26 23.47
CA LEU A 182 30.79 -2.99 23.09
C LEU A 182 30.92 -2.57 21.63
N ARG A 183 30.21 -3.26 20.72
CA ARG A 183 30.27 -3.03 19.27
C ARG A 183 28.92 -3.32 18.62
N ARG A 184 28.64 -2.61 17.52
CA ARG A 184 27.51 -2.84 16.61
C ARG A 184 28.06 -3.25 15.25
N PHE A 185 27.50 -4.30 14.68
CA PHE A 185 27.85 -4.84 13.36
C PHE A 185 26.65 -4.66 12.43
N GLU A 186 26.87 -4.13 11.24
CA GLU A 186 25.85 -4.13 10.19
C GLU A 186 25.78 -5.50 9.49
N ASN A 187 26.93 -6.16 9.34
CA ASN A 187 27.05 -7.46 8.69
C ASN A 187 28.18 -8.29 9.32
N PHE A 188 27.87 -8.93 10.44
CA PHE A 188 28.80 -9.76 11.19
C PHE A 188 29.25 -10.98 10.37
N GLN A 189 30.57 -11.13 10.22
CA GLN A 189 31.21 -12.32 9.69
C GLN A 189 32.28 -12.84 10.65
N ILE A 190 32.37 -14.17 10.73
CA ILE A 190 33.44 -14.86 11.44
C ILE A 190 34.20 -15.75 10.45
N ARG A 191 35.51 -15.55 10.36
CA ARG A 191 36.43 -16.43 9.63
C ARG A 191 37.28 -17.18 10.63
N ILE A 192 37.48 -18.47 10.38
CA ILE A 192 38.33 -19.32 11.20
C ILE A 192 39.59 -19.60 10.41
N GLU A 193 40.71 -19.03 10.86
CA GLU A 193 42.04 -19.25 10.29
C GLU A 193 42.88 -20.01 11.32
N GLY A 194 42.94 -21.34 11.19
CA GLY A 194 43.59 -22.20 12.19
C GLY A 194 42.80 -22.23 13.50
N GLU A 195 43.42 -21.77 14.59
CA GLU A 195 42.77 -21.61 15.91
C GLU A 195 42.20 -20.21 16.14
N GLU A 196 42.53 -19.23 15.27
CA GLU A 196 42.07 -17.86 15.43
C GLU A 196 40.68 -17.64 14.81
N ARG A 197 39.84 -16.92 15.56
CA ARG A 197 38.53 -16.44 15.11
C ARG A 197 38.64 -14.97 14.76
N ILE A 198 38.63 -14.66 13.47
CA ILE A 198 38.69 -13.30 12.96
C ILE A 198 37.25 -12.81 12.77
N ILE A 199 36.88 -11.80 13.56
CA ILE A 199 35.55 -11.19 13.51
C ILE A 199 35.63 -9.88 12.74
N THR A 200 34.79 -9.75 11.72
CA THR A 200 34.77 -8.60 10.81
C THR A 200 33.35 -8.09 10.61
N ASP A 201 33.25 -6.78 10.35
CA ASP A 201 32.04 -6.15 9.86
C ASP A 201 32.28 -5.81 8.39
N GLU A 202 31.86 -6.70 7.48
CA GLU A 202 32.12 -6.51 6.05
C GLU A 202 31.02 -5.67 5.40
N PRO A 203 31.35 -4.64 4.61
CA PRO A 203 30.37 -3.91 3.80
C PRO A 203 29.58 -4.88 2.92
N GLY A 204 28.25 -4.81 2.99
CA GLY A 204 27.33 -5.69 2.26
C GLY A 204 25.89 -5.37 2.64
N ALA A 205 24.91 -6.11 2.11
CA ALA A 205 23.48 -5.78 2.28
C ALA A 205 22.93 -5.96 3.72
N GLY A 206 23.78 -6.05 4.74
CA GLY A 206 23.34 -6.10 6.14
C GLY A 206 22.61 -7.39 6.51
N TYR A 207 23.01 -8.52 5.92
CA TYR A 207 22.35 -9.82 6.11
C TYR A 207 22.41 -10.36 7.54
N ASN A 208 23.45 -9.97 8.29
CA ASN A 208 23.70 -10.49 9.64
C ASN A 208 24.03 -9.37 10.66
N PRO A 209 23.06 -8.51 11.00
CA PRO A 209 23.25 -7.46 12.01
C PRO A 209 23.41 -8.07 13.40
N ALA A 210 24.39 -7.58 14.16
CA ALA A 210 24.71 -8.12 15.47
C ALA A 210 25.20 -7.06 16.46
N LEU A 211 25.05 -7.37 17.74
CA LEU A 211 25.65 -6.62 18.84
C LEU A 211 26.67 -7.49 19.56
N GLU A 212 27.83 -6.94 19.89
CA GLU A 212 28.73 -7.49 20.89
C GLU A 212 28.37 -6.88 22.24
N VAL A 213 27.95 -7.73 23.16
CA VAL A 213 27.37 -7.36 24.45
C VAL A 213 28.22 -7.97 25.55
N GLN A 214 28.69 -7.13 26.47
CA GLN A 214 29.33 -7.56 27.71
C GLN A 214 28.29 -7.56 28.83
N ILE A 215 28.17 -8.67 29.53
CA ILE A 215 27.36 -8.80 30.74
C ILE A 215 28.33 -8.89 31.91
N LYS A 216 28.10 -8.08 32.94
CA LYS A 216 28.84 -8.12 34.19
C LYS A 216 27.94 -8.54 35.33
N SER A 217 28.26 -9.64 35.99
CA SER A 217 27.50 -10.15 37.11
C SER A 217 27.71 -9.27 38.37
N PRO A 218 26.81 -9.32 39.36
CA PRO A 218 27.00 -8.63 40.65
C PRO A 218 28.30 -9.03 41.35
N GLU A 219 28.78 -10.27 41.15
CA GLU A 219 30.04 -10.78 41.67
C GLU A 219 31.27 -10.27 40.89
N GLY A 220 31.07 -9.51 39.82
CA GLY A 220 32.10 -8.91 38.99
C GLY A 220 32.61 -9.78 37.85
N ASN A 221 31.99 -10.94 37.59
CA ASN A 221 32.36 -11.78 36.45
C ASN A 221 31.87 -11.14 35.15
N GLU A 222 32.72 -11.09 34.14
CA GLU A 222 32.40 -10.51 32.83
C GLU A 222 32.30 -11.59 31.76
N GLU A 223 31.23 -11.55 30.98
CA GLU A 223 30.97 -12.46 29.87
C GLU A 223 30.65 -11.66 28.61
N THR A 224 31.22 -12.03 27.47
CA THR A 224 30.94 -11.37 26.18
C THR A 224 30.13 -12.30 25.28
N ARG A 225 29.06 -11.76 24.68
CA ARG A 225 28.16 -12.49 23.79
C ARG A 225 27.86 -11.70 22.52
N TYR A 226 27.66 -12.43 21.43
CA TYR A 226 27.15 -11.86 20.19
C TYR A 226 25.65 -12.11 20.08
N VAL A 227 24.89 -11.04 19.90
CA VAL A 227 23.42 -11.07 19.79
C VAL A 227 23.02 -10.68 18.38
N PHE A 228 22.61 -11.65 17.57
CA PHE A 228 22.16 -11.42 16.21
C PHE A 228 20.68 -11.06 16.17
N GLU A 229 20.30 -10.22 15.21
CA GLU A 229 18.90 -9.86 15.00
C GLU A 229 18.06 -11.03 14.47
N ARG A 230 18.58 -11.72 13.44
CA ARG A 230 17.83 -12.75 12.71
C ARG A 230 17.94 -14.14 13.34
N TYR A 231 19.07 -14.42 13.96
CA TYR A 231 19.38 -15.71 14.56
C TYR A 231 19.69 -15.50 16.04
N PRO A 232 18.68 -15.42 16.93
CA PRO A 232 18.94 -15.38 18.37
C PRO A 232 19.95 -16.50 18.67
N GLY A 233 21.12 -16.13 19.19
CA GLY A 233 22.28 -17.02 19.26
C GLY A 233 22.00 -18.31 20.01
N HIS A 234 22.96 -19.24 20.02
CA HIS A 234 22.87 -20.46 20.81
C HIS A 234 22.73 -20.13 22.30
N THR A 235 21.50 -20.00 22.78
CA THR A 235 21.21 -19.88 24.20
C THR A 235 21.55 -21.21 24.84
N HIS A 236 22.51 -21.19 25.76
CA HIS A 236 22.83 -22.36 26.57
C HIS A 236 21.82 -22.46 27.72
N ALA A 237 21.53 -23.68 28.17
CA ALA A 237 20.56 -23.90 29.24
C ALA A 237 20.98 -23.22 30.57
N GLU A 238 22.26 -22.92 30.71
CA GLU A 238 22.89 -22.27 31.86
C GLU A 238 22.97 -20.73 31.73
N ASP A 239 22.46 -20.16 30.62
CA ASP A 239 22.43 -18.72 30.42
C ASP A 239 21.40 -18.04 31.34
N LYS A 240 21.87 -17.11 32.18
CA LYS A 240 20.99 -16.32 33.06
C LYS A 240 20.05 -15.38 32.28
N PHE A 241 20.46 -14.95 31.08
CA PHE A 241 19.73 -13.99 30.27
C PHE A 241 19.45 -14.48 28.85
N LEU A 242 18.20 -14.28 28.42
CA LEU A 242 17.77 -14.34 27.03
C LEU A 242 17.97 -12.95 26.39
N LEU A 243 18.90 -12.86 25.46
CA LEU A 243 19.19 -11.62 24.73
C LEU A 243 18.53 -11.64 23.35
N ARG A 244 17.81 -10.58 23.01
CA ARG A 244 17.25 -10.39 21.67
C ARG A 244 17.54 -8.99 21.16
N TYR A 245 18.31 -8.91 20.09
CA TYR A 245 18.47 -7.68 19.33
C TYR A 245 17.30 -7.56 18.36
N GLN A 246 16.50 -6.50 18.49
CA GLN A 246 15.33 -6.30 17.64
C GLN A 246 15.34 -4.88 17.09
N ARG A 247 15.47 -4.75 15.76
CA ARG A 247 15.16 -3.50 15.08
C ARG A 247 13.72 -3.55 14.58
N VAL A 248 13.05 -2.41 14.58
CA VAL A 248 11.68 -2.30 14.10
C VAL A 248 11.76 -1.57 12.76
N VAL A 249 11.42 -2.27 11.69
CA VAL A 249 11.36 -1.69 10.35
C VAL A 249 10.33 -0.55 10.35
N SER A 250 10.74 0.64 9.90
CA SER A 250 9.86 1.77 9.66
C SER A 250 9.36 1.77 8.22
N ASP A 251 10.28 1.62 7.27
CA ASP A 251 10.01 1.80 5.85
C ASP A 251 10.70 0.73 5.01
N TYR A 252 10.05 0.38 3.90
CA TYR A 252 10.54 -0.54 2.90
C TYR A 252 10.66 0.24 1.60
N ILE A 253 11.88 0.49 1.15
CA ILE A 253 12.14 1.41 0.05
C ILE A 253 12.70 0.64 -1.14
N SER A 254 11.99 0.74 -2.28
CA SER A 254 12.49 0.27 -3.57
C SER A 254 12.91 1.47 -4.41
N GLU A 255 14.19 1.59 -4.74
CA GLU A 255 14.70 2.63 -5.63
C GLU A 255 14.58 2.17 -7.09
N LEU A 256 13.67 2.79 -7.84
CA LEU A 256 13.31 2.32 -9.18
C LEU A 256 13.70 3.32 -10.26
N GLN A 257 14.20 2.76 -11.37
CA GLN A 257 14.37 3.46 -12.64
C GLN A 257 13.35 2.97 -13.66
N ILE A 258 12.68 3.90 -14.33
CA ILE A 258 11.81 3.59 -15.45
C ILE A 258 12.60 3.78 -16.73
N ILE A 259 12.71 2.71 -17.52
CA ILE A 259 13.48 2.69 -18.76
C ILE A 259 12.49 2.62 -19.92
N LYS A 260 12.51 3.64 -20.77
CA LYS A 260 11.68 3.72 -21.98
C LYS A 260 12.56 4.07 -23.17
N ASP A 261 12.43 3.33 -24.26
CA ASP A 261 13.22 3.51 -25.48
C ASP A 261 14.75 3.50 -25.22
N GLY A 262 15.18 2.64 -24.27
CA GLY A 262 16.59 2.49 -23.87
C GLY A 262 17.15 3.63 -23.01
N LYS A 263 16.32 4.57 -22.54
CA LYS A 263 16.73 5.70 -21.70
C LYS A 263 15.99 5.71 -20.37
N VAL A 264 16.65 6.20 -19.33
CA VAL A 264 16.02 6.47 -18.03
C VAL A 264 15.02 7.62 -18.22
N ALA A 265 13.74 7.31 -18.12
CA ALA A 265 12.62 8.23 -18.28
C ALA A 265 12.20 8.85 -16.93
N ALA A 266 12.39 8.13 -15.83
CA ALA A 266 12.16 8.61 -14.47
C ALA A 266 12.92 7.79 -13.44
N GLU A 267 13.21 8.40 -12.29
CA GLU A 267 13.75 7.77 -11.08
C GLU A 267 12.81 8.07 -9.93
N LYS A 268 12.48 7.05 -9.13
CA LYS A 268 11.60 7.24 -7.99
C LYS A 268 11.78 6.14 -6.93
N ASN A 269 11.77 6.56 -5.68
CA ASN A 269 11.60 5.66 -4.54
C ASN A 269 10.12 5.32 -4.39
N ILE A 270 9.82 4.02 -4.33
CA ILE A 270 8.52 3.52 -3.89
C ILE A 270 8.63 3.08 -2.44
N GLU A 271 7.62 3.46 -1.67
CA GLU A 271 7.45 3.06 -0.28
C GLU A 271 6.03 2.54 -0.08
N VAL A 272 5.78 1.85 1.02
CA VAL A 272 4.43 1.39 1.37
C VAL A 272 3.47 2.59 1.41
N ASN A 273 2.32 2.48 0.74
CA ASN A 273 1.32 3.55 0.56
C ASN A 273 1.74 4.75 -0.30
N HIS A 274 2.97 4.78 -0.85
CA HIS A 274 3.45 5.82 -1.75
C HIS A 274 3.67 5.25 -3.16
N PRO A 275 2.60 4.98 -3.93
CA PRO A 275 2.73 4.34 -5.24
C PRO A 275 3.46 5.23 -6.26
N LEU A 276 4.19 4.58 -7.14
CA LEU A 276 4.67 5.18 -8.39
C LEU A 276 3.54 5.23 -9.40
N TYR A 277 3.43 6.33 -10.13
CA TYR A 277 2.53 6.45 -11.28
C TYR A 277 3.36 6.74 -12.53
N PHE A 278 3.24 5.88 -13.54
CA PHE A 278 3.89 6.10 -14.84
C PHE A 278 3.15 5.35 -15.95
N GLY A 279 3.06 5.96 -17.14
CA GLY A 279 2.52 5.30 -18.32
C GLY A 279 1.07 4.81 -18.19
N GLY A 280 0.28 5.44 -17.32
CA GLY A 280 -1.10 5.02 -17.02
C GLY A 280 -1.20 3.86 -16.02
N TYR A 281 -0.12 3.54 -15.32
CA TYR A 281 -0.11 2.49 -14.31
C TYR A 281 0.30 3.04 -12.95
N HIS A 282 -0.33 2.50 -11.91
CA HIS A 282 0.12 2.61 -10.55
C HIS A 282 0.89 1.34 -10.17
N PHE A 283 2.05 1.53 -9.53
CA PHE A 283 2.87 0.48 -8.98
C PHE A 283 2.85 0.61 -7.47
N TYR A 284 2.36 -0.43 -6.81
CA TYR A 284 2.28 -0.52 -5.36
C TYR A 284 3.26 -1.58 -4.89
N GLN A 285 3.94 -1.33 -3.80
CA GLN A 285 4.73 -2.35 -3.15
C GLN A 285 3.80 -3.39 -2.52
N ASP A 286 3.85 -4.61 -3.05
CA ASP A 286 2.96 -5.73 -2.67
C ASP A 286 3.69 -6.69 -1.72
N SER A 287 4.93 -7.03 -2.05
CA SER A 287 5.78 -7.90 -1.26
C SER A 287 7.25 -7.61 -1.54
N TYR A 288 8.14 -8.29 -0.84
CA TYR A 288 9.59 -8.16 -0.98
C TYR A 288 10.25 -9.43 -0.47
N ASP A 289 11.53 -9.57 -0.76
CA ASP A 289 12.36 -10.60 -0.18
C ASP A 289 12.63 -10.32 1.30
N ALA A 290 11.83 -10.90 2.19
CA ALA A 290 12.00 -10.73 3.63
C ALA A 290 13.27 -11.42 4.18
N GLU A 291 13.81 -12.39 3.44
CA GLU A 291 14.98 -13.15 3.85
C GLU A 291 16.26 -12.48 3.36
N ALA A 292 16.38 -12.25 2.06
CA ALA A 292 17.62 -11.75 1.47
C ALA A 292 17.55 -10.31 0.93
N GLY A 293 16.38 -9.66 0.94
CA GLY A 293 16.24 -8.28 0.46
C GLY A 293 16.59 -8.10 -1.02
N GLN A 294 16.67 -9.17 -1.82
CA GLN A 294 17.24 -9.11 -3.18
C GLN A 294 16.22 -8.76 -4.26
N TYR A 295 14.92 -8.72 -3.93
CA TYR A 295 13.89 -8.36 -4.89
C TYR A 295 12.70 -7.64 -4.23
N THR A 296 12.02 -6.86 -5.05
CA THR A 296 10.72 -6.25 -4.73
C THR A 296 9.63 -6.87 -5.60
N VAL A 297 8.43 -7.02 -5.03
CA VAL A 297 7.23 -7.42 -5.78
C VAL A 297 6.30 -6.22 -5.84
N LEU A 298 6.02 -5.78 -7.06
CA LEU A 298 5.13 -4.66 -7.31
C LEU A 298 3.79 -5.17 -7.84
N MET A 299 2.69 -4.75 -7.22
CA MET A 299 1.37 -4.83 -7.85
C MET A 299 1.26 -3.72 -8.89
N VAL A 300 0.98 -4.10 -10.12
CA VAL A 300 0.75 -3.21 -11.25
C VAL A 300 -0.74 -3.06 -11.45
N ALA A 301 -1.27 -1.84 -11.42
CA ALA A 301 -2.68 -1.57 -11.63
C ALA A 301 -2.89 -0.44 -12.65
N SER A 302 -3.77 -0.64 -13.62
CA SER A 302 -4.10 0.38 -14.61
C SER A 302 -4.97 1.49 -14.01
N ASP A 303 -4.70 2.73 -14.40
CA ASP A 303 -5.52 3.91 -14.05
C ASP A 303 -6.77 4.09 -14.94
N THR A 304 -7.08 3.13 -15.82
CA THR A 304 -8.19 3.23 -16.76
C THR A 304 -9.49 3.51 -16.03
N GLY A 305 -10.14 4.62 -16.40
CA GLY A 305 -11.40 5.07 -15.79
C GLY A 305 -11.25 5.82 -14.46
N LEU A 306 -10.09 5.74 -13.79
CA LEU A 306 -9.84 6.39 -12.51
C LEU A 306 -9.98 7.91 -12.59
N GLY A 307 -9.50 8.53 -13.67
CA GLY A 307 -9.67 9.97 -13.91
C GLY A 307 -11.14 10.41 -13.97
N LEU A 308 -12.01 9.60 -14.58
CA LEU A 308 -13.46 9.88 -14.62
C LEU A 308 -14.09 9.73 -13.23
N VAL A 309 -13.66 8.70 -12.48
CA VAL A 309 -14.12 8.49 -11.10
C VAL A 309 -13.76 9.69 -10.22
N TYR A 310 -12.52 10.16 -10.24
CA TYR A 310 -12.09 11.33 -9.46
C TYR A 310 -12.77 12.63 -9.89
N ALA A 311 -12.93 12.86 -11.20
CA ALA A 311 -13.70 14.00 -11.68
C ALA A 311 -15.15 13.94 -11.17
N GLY A 312 -15.76 12.76 -11.18
CA GLY A 312 -17.10 12.54 -10.67
C GLY A 312 -17.22 12.79 -9.16
N TYR A 313 -16.27 12.31 -8.35
CA TYR A 313 -16.23 12.61 -6.91
C TYR A 313 -16.04 14.11 -6.63
N ALA A 314 -15.15 14.78 -7.37
CA ALA A 314 -14.95 16.23 -7.23
C ALA A 314 -16.24 17.01 -7.52
N MET A 315 -16.96 16.64 -8.59
CA MET A 315 -18.26 17.23 -8.92
C MET A 315 -19.32 16.93 -7.85
N LEU A 316 -19.39 15.70 -7.34
CA LEU A 316 -20.32 15.32 -6.28
C LEU A 316 -20.09 16.14 -5.01
N CYS A 317 -18.84 16.22 -4.54
CA CYS A 317 -18.46 17.01 -3.37
C CYS A 317 -18.77 18.50 -3.56
N ALA A 318 -18.40 19.07 -4.71
CA ALA A 318 -18.70 20.46 -5.03
C ALA A 318 -20.21 20.73 -5.10
N GLY A 319 -20.99 19.81 -5.65
CA GLY A 319 -22.44 19.91 -5.76
C GLY A 319 -23.14 19.86 -4.41
N ILE A 320 -22.73 18.94 -3.52
CA ILE A 320 -23.21 18.86 -2.13
C ILE A 320 -22.81 20.13 -1.37
N PHE A 321 -21.56 20.57 -1.50
CA PHE A 321 -21.07 21.77 -0.85
C PHE A 321 -21.89 23.01 -1.27
N TRP A 322 -22.15 23.14 -2.57
CA TRP A 322 -22.99 24.21 -3.08
C TRP A 322 -24.41 24.16 -2.51
N GLN A 323 -25.00 22.96 -2.45
CA GLN A 323 -26.39 22.78 -2.01
C GLN A 323 -26.58 23.19 -0.55
N LEU A 324 -25.64 22.86 0.33
CA LEU A 324 -25.74 23.08 1.77
C LEU A 324 -25.27 24.48 2.18
N TRP A 325 -24.13 24.96 1.66
CA TRP A 325 -23.51 26.19 2.14
C TRP A 325 -23.70 27.37 1.18
N VAL A 326 -23.33 27.22 -0.09
CA VAL A 326 -23.34 28.34 -1.06
C VAL A 326 -24.75 28.88 -1.29
N ARG A 327 -25.73 27.99 -1.49
CA ARG A 327 -27.14 28.38 -1.67
C ARG A 327 -27.68 29.13 -0.45
N SER A 328 -27.33 28.69 0.75
CA SER A 328 -27.75 29.32 2.02
C SER A 328 -27.11 30.70 2.19
N ALA A 329 -25.82 30.83 1.88
CA ALA A 329 -25.09 32.11 1.93
C ALA A 329 -25.72 33.16 0.99
N PHE A 330 -26.00 32.80 -0.27
CA PHE A 330 -26.65 33.71 -1.21
C PHE A 330 -28.05 34.14 -0.76
N ALA A 331 -28.82 33.24 -0.15
CA ALA A 331 -30.13 33.59 0.41
C ALA A 331 -30.00 34.61 1.56
N LYS A 332 -29.06 34.40 2.48
CA LYS A 332 -28.78 35.34 3.59
C LYS A 332 -28.27 36.70 3.11
N MET A 333 -27.41 36.73 2.09
CA MET A 333 -26.93 37.99 1.49
C MET A 333 -28.05 38.80 0.84
N LYS A 334 -28.97 38.15 0.12
CA LYS A 334 -30.14 38.82 -0.46
C LYS A 334 -31.11 39.39 0.58
N LEU A 335 -31.20 38.77 1.75
CA LEU A 335 -32.02 39.28 2.86
C LEU A 335 -31.39 40.48 3.57
N LYS A 336 -30.05 40.56 3.63
CA LYS A 336 -29.34 41.73 4.20
C LYS A 336 -29.30 42.94 3.26
N SER A 337 -29.56 42.74 1.97
CA SER A 337 -29.55 43.79 0.93
C SER A 337 -30.93 44.41 0.68
N LYS A 338 -31.96 44.01 1.42
CA LYS A 338 -33.32 44.58 1.38
C LYS A 338 -33.58 45.33 2.67
#